data_AF-A0A841GLK0-F1
#
_entry.id   AF-A0A841GLK0-F1
#
_cell.length_a   1.000
_cell.length_b   1.000
_cell.length_c   1.000
_cell.angle_alpha   90.00
_cell.angle_beta   90.00
_cell.angle_gamma   90.00
#
_symmetry.space_group_name_H-M   'P 1'
#
loop_
_entity.id
_entity.type
_entity.pdbx_description
1 polymer ?
#
loop_
_entity_poly.entity_id
_entity_poly.type
_entity_poly.pdbx_seq_one_letter_code
_entity_poly.pdbx_strand_id
1 'polypeptide(L)'
;MTEEDIFSNLAIIPFSLAGFTWHSAEQFFQAAKFTDDEIIEKIKACESPFRCAAIGQTRRFKIRDDWENIKVSVMEQAIRARFEQHTELAKVLKLTKRKLYDHSAADNFWGIGVDGHGTNMTGEILMKIRRELQNADEEFSLKSDS
;
A
#
# COMPACT_ATOMS: atom_id res chain seq x y z
N MET A 1 -3.33 16.75 6.13
CA MET A 1 -2.90 15.67 5.22
C MET A 1 -2.49 16.35 3.93
N THR A 2 -1.21 16.32 3.61
CA THR A 2 -0.65 16.80 2.35
C THR A 2 -0.97 15.81 1.22
N GLU A 3 -0.79 16.20 -0.04
CA GLU A 3 -0.87 15.26 -1.17
C GLU A 3 0.15 14.11 -1.05
N GLU A 4 1.29 14.34 -0.40
CA GLU A 4 2.30 13.29 -0.21
C GLU A 4 1.90 12.31 0.89
N ASP A 5 1.15 12.77 1.90
CA ASP A 5 0.65 11.93 2.99
C ASP A 5 -0.33 10.86 2.48
N ILE A 6 -1.18 11.16 1.48
CA ILE A 6 -2.19 10.20 0.98
C ILE A 6 -1.55 9.00 0.24
N PHE A 7 -0.33 9.17 -0.27
CA PHE A 7 0.41 8.13 -0.98
C PHE A 7 1.18 7.21 -0.04
N SER A 8 1.41 7.63 1.21
CA SER A 8 2.11 6.83 2.21
C SER A 8 1.35 5.54 2.54
N ASN A 9 2.08 4.44 2.76
CA ASN A 9 1.52 3.18 3.27
C ASN A 9 1.04 3.31 4.73
N LEU A 10 1.54 4.32 5.45
CA LEU A 10 1.18 4.65 6.82
C LEU A 10 -0.04 5.57 6.91
N ALA A 11 -0.58 6.06 5.79
CA ALA A 11 -1.77 6.89 5.78
C ALA A 11 -2.96 6.13 6.37
N ILE A 12 -3.67 6.73 7.33
CA ILE A 12 -4.88 6.16 7.92
C ILE A 12 -6.05 6.44 6.98
N ILE A 13 -6.23 5.54 6.02
CA ILE A 13 -7.29 5.57 5.01
C ILE A 13 -7.91 4.18 5.01
N PRO A 14 -9.02 3.97 5.73
CA PRO A 14 -9.57 2.63 5.92
C PRO A 14 -10.06 2.00 4.61
N PHE A 15 -9.78 0.73 4.39
CA PHE A 15 -10.28 -0.04 3.24
C PHE A 15 -10.56 -1.49 3.62
N SER A 16 -11.46 -2.14 2.90
CA SER A 16 -11.81 -3.55 3.12
C SER A 16 -11.01 -4.45 2.18
N LEU A 17 -10.33 -5.46 2.72
CA LEU A 17 -9.58 -6.44 1.94
C LEU A 17 -9.48 -7.76 2.73
N ALA A 18 -9.59 -8.90 2.04
CA ALA A 18 -9.52 -10.23 2.65
C ALA A 18 -10.49 -10.41 3.85
N GLY A 19 -11.70 -9.85 3.74
CA GLY A 19 -12.75 -9.99 4.76
C GLY A 19 -12.54 -9.14 6.04
N PHE A 20 -11.60 -8.20 6.05
CA PHE A 20 -11.35 -7.31 7.19
C PHE A 20 -11.19 -5.85 6.73
N THR A 21 -11.52 -4.90 7.62
CA THR A 21 -11.29 -3.47 7.38
C THR A 21 -9.97 -3.06 8.00
N TRP A 22 -9.02 -2.69 7.14
CA TRP A 22 -7.68 -2.26 7.52
C TRP A 22 -7.63 -0.74 7.58
N HIS A 23 -6.98 -0.18 8.60
CA HIS A 23 -6.83 1.26 8.78
C HIS A 23 -5.79 1.86 7.84
N SER A 24 -4.81 1.07 7.42
CA SER A 24 -3.72 1.48 6.53
C SER A 24 -3.18 0.30 5.71
N ALA A 25 -2.47 0.61 4.62
CA ALA A 25 -1.80 -0.41 3.82
C ALA A 25 -0.72 -1.14 4.63
N GLU A 26 -0.02 -0.41 5.51
CA GLU A 26 0.96 -0.98 6.43
C GLU A 26 0.33 -2.02 7.37
N GLN A 27 -0.87 -1.77 7.91
CA GLN A 27 -1.53 -2.71 8.81
C GLN A 27 -1.80 -4.04 8.10
N PHE A 28 -2.37 -3.99 6.90
CA PHE A 28 -2.59 -5.20 6.08
C PHE A 28 -1.27 -5.91 5.76
N PHE A 29 -0.26 -5.16 5.33
CA PHE A 29 1.04 -5.69 4.94
C PHE A 29 1.71 -6.45 6.09
N GLN A 30 1.70 -5.89 7.29
CA GLN A 30 2.28 -6.53 8.47
C GLN A 30 1.48 -7.76 8.90
N ALA A 31 0.15 -7.74 8.80
CA ALA A 31 -0.67 -8.92 9.11
C ALA A 31 -0.41 -10.06 8.11
N ALA A 32 -0.35 -9.74 6.82
CA ALA A 32 -0.13 -10.71 5.73
C ALA A 32 1.26 -11.38 5.76
N LYS A 33 2.20 -10.84 6.54
CA LYS A 33 3.56 -11.39 6.73
C LYS A 33 3.57 -12.70 7.52
N PHE A 34 2.53 -12.96 8.30
CA PHE A 34 2.45 -14.10 9.22
C PHE A 34 1.34 -15.07 8.83
N THR A 35 1.49 -16.32 9.27
CA THR A 35 0.43 -17.36 9.20
C THR A 35 -0.08 -17.75 10.58
N ASP A 36 0.49 -17.17 11.64
CA ASP A 36 0.13 -17.43 13.04
C ASP A 36 -0.96 -16.44 13.49
N ASP A 37 -2.11 -16.96 13.91
CA ASP A 37 -3.27 -16.16 14.29
C ASP A 37 -3.00 -15.24 15.50
N GLU A 38 -2.11 -15.62 16.42
CA GLU A 38 -1.83 -14.82 17.62
C GLU A 38 -1.27 -13.44 17.26
N ILE A 39 -0.35 -13.38 16.28
CA ILE A 39 0.23 -12.11 15.82
C ILE A 39 -0.70 -11.39 14.84
N ILE A 40 -1.43 -12.11 14.00
CA ILE A 40 -2.39 -11.52 13.06
C ILE A 40 -3.46 -10.76 13.84
N GLU A 41 -4.05 -11.35 14.88
CA GLU A 41 -5.07 -10.69 15.69
C GLU A 41 -4.52 -9.49 16.48
N LYS A 42 -3.27 -9.55 16.95
CA LYS A 42 -2.59 -8.39 17.56
C LYS A 42 -2.42 -7.22 16.57
N ILE A 43 -2.14 -7.52 15.30
CA ILE A 43 -2.01 -6.50 14.26
C ILE A 43 -3.38 -5.97 13.84
N LYS A 44 -4.41 -6.83 13.74
CA LYS A 44 -5.79 -6.39 13.48
C LYS A 44 -6.32 -5.45 14.56
N ALA A 45 -6.00 -5.71 15.83
CA ALA A 45 -6.37 -4.86 16.95
C ALA A 45 -5.54 -3.55 17.06
N CYS A 46 -4.55 -3.36 16.19
CA CYS A 46 -3.70 -2.19 16.17
C CYS A 46 -4.27 -1.12 15.22
N GLU A 47 -4.63 0.06 15.75
CA GLU A 47 -5.13 1.18 14.94
C GLU A 47 -4.01 2.10 14.42
N SER A 48 -2.86 2.12 15.12
CA SER A 48 -1.74 2.98 14.76
C SER A 48 -0.80 2.27 13.78
N PRO A 49 -0.63 2.74 12.54
CA PRO A 49 0.21 2.09 11.53
C PRO A 49 1.66 1.91 12.00
N PHE A 50 2.21 2.87 12.74
CA PHE A 50 3.54 2.78 13.35
C PHE A 50 3.64 1.64 14.38
N ARG A 51 2.61 1.47 15.20
CA ARG A 51 2.55 0.35 16.17
C ARG A 51 2.44 -0.98 15.45
N CYS A 52 1.71 -1.03 14.34
CA CYS A 52 1.51 -2.27 13.57
C CYS A 52 2.82 -2.68 12.89
N ALA A 53 3.56 -1.71 12.34
CA ALA A 53 4.93 -1.90 11.85
C ALA A 53 5.87 -2.42 12.94
N ALA A 54 5.83 -1.83 14.14
CA ALA A 54 6.65 -2.28 15.27
C ALA A 54 6.33 -3.72 15.70
N ILE A 55 5.04 -4.09 15.75
CA ILE A 55 4.61 -5.47 16.05
C ILE A 55 5.13 -6.43 14.97
N GLY A 56 4.95 -6.09 13.69
CA GLY A 56 5.36 -6.94 12.57
C GLY A 56 6.87 -7.07 12.33
N GLN A 57 7.69 -6.27 13.03
CA GLN A 57 9.15 -6.42 13.08
C GLN A 57 9.63 -7.41 14.16
N THR A 58 8.72 -7.98 14.95
CA THR A 58 9.09 -8.98 15.97
C THR A 58 9.75 -10.21 15.36
N ARG A 59 10.72 -10.77 16.07
CA ARG A 59 11.39 -12.04 15.72
C ARG A 59 10.79 -13.25 16.44
N ARG A 60 9.77 -13.04 17.28
CA ARG A 60 9.12 -14.10 18.07
C ARG A 60 8.25 -15.02 17.20
N PHE A 61 7.71 -14.50 16.12
CA PHE A 61 6.82 -15.25 15.22
C PHE A 61 7.52 -15.50 13.88
N LYS A 62 7.30 -16.68 13.32
CA LYS A 62 7.85 -17.06 12.02
C LYS A 62 7.12 -16.28 10.92
N ILE A 63 7.90 -15.60 10.08
CA ILE A 63 7.42 -15.00 8.83
C ILE A 63 7.15 -16.14 7.84
N ARG A 64 6.11 -15.99 7.02
CA ARG A 64 5.80 -16.96 5.96
C ARG A 64 6.99 -17.22 5.02
N ASP A 65 7.15 -18.47 4.60
CA ASP A 65 8.33 -18.92 3.85
C ASP A 65 8.42 -18.29 2.44
N ASP A 66 7.28 -17.90 1.86
CA ASP A 66 7.17 -17.27 0.55
C ASP A 66 7.24 -15.75 0.56
N TRP A 67 7.51 -15.13 1.73
CA TRP A 67 7.32 -13.70 1.94
C TRP A 67 8.07 -12.82 0.94
N GLU A 68 9.34 -13.11 0.71
CA GLU A 68 10.17 -12.31 -0.19
C GLU A 68 9.66 -12.32 -1.63
N ASN A 69 8.97 -13.39 -2.04
CA ASN A 69 8.37 -13.52 -3.37
C ASN A 69 7.04 -12.77 -3.49
N ILE A 70 6.27 -12.66 -2.40
CA ILE A 70 4.90 -12.14 -2.46
C ILE A 70 4.74 -10.72 -1.91
N LYS A 71 5.70 -10.21 -1.13
CA LYS A 71 5.57 -8.93 -0.40
C LYS A 71 5.15 -7.76 -1.30
N VAL A 72 5.68 -7.69 -2.53
CA VAL A 72 5.34 -6.65 -3.51
C VAL A 72 3.88 -6.77 -3.93
N SER A 73 3.41 -7.99 -4.25
CA SER A 73 2.02 -8.23 -4.62
C SER A 73 1.06 -7.94 -3.46
N VAL A 74 1.43 -8.28 -2.22
CA VAL A 74 0.65 -8.00 -1.02
C VAL A 74 0.50 -6.49 -0.83
N MET A 75 1.59 -5.72 -0.94
CA MET A 75 1.52 -4.26 -0.84
C MET A 75 0.69 -3.65 -1.98
N GLU A 76 0.85 -4.16 -3.20
CA GLU A 76 0.05 -3.72 -4.35
C GLU A 76 -1.45 -3.94 -4.12
N GLN A 77 -1.85 -5.11 -3.59
CA GLN A 77 -3.26 -5.40 -3.28
C GLN A 77 -3.84 -4.41 -2.28
N ALA A 78 -3.09 -4.06 -1.22
CA ALA A 78 -3.54 -3.07 -0.24
C ALA A 78 -3.69 -1.66 -0.84
N ILE A 79 -2.66 -1.19 -1.55
CA ILE A 79 -2.68 0.13 -2.16
C ILE A 79 -3.80 0.22 -3.21
N ARG A 80 -3.97 -0.82 -4.03
CA ARG A 80 -5.06 -0.93 -5.01
C ARG A 80 -6.43 -0.88 -4.34
N ALA A 81 -6.68 -1.76 -3.37
CA ALA A 81 -7.96 -1.82 -2.67
C ALA A 81 -8.33 -0.48 -2.03
N ARG A 82 -7.34 0.23 -1.47
CA ARG A 82 -7.52 1.59 -0.96
C ARG A 82 -7.96 2.57 -2.05
N PHE A 83 -7.27 2.64 -3.19
CA PHE A 83 -7.64 3.59 -4.24
C PHE A 83 -8.96 3.24 -4.93
N GLU A 84 -9.27 1.97 -5.11
CA GLU A 84 -10.55 1.51 -5.68
C GLU A 84 -11.74 1.89 -4.79
N GLN A 85 -11.55 1.88 -3.46
CA GLN A 85 -12.60 2.22 -2.49
C GLN A 85 -12.69 3.72 -2.17
N HIS A 86 -11.68 4.51 -2.57
CA HIS A 86 -11.62 5.96 -2.32
C HIS A 86 -11.47 6.73 -3.63
N THR A 87 -12.58 6.89 -4.34
CA THR A 87 -12.62 7.49 -5.70
C THR A 87 -11.98 8.87 -5.78
N GLU A 88 -12.12 9.71 -4.73
CA GLU A 88 -11.49 11.03 -4.71
C GLU A 88 -9.96 10.93 -4.65
N LEU A 89 -9.42 9.99 -3.89
CA LEU A 89 -7.97 9.74 -3.85
C LEU A 89 -7.48 9.15 -5.18
N ALA A 90 -8.28 8.28 -5.81
CA ALA A 90 -7.97 7.75 -7.13
C ALA A 90 -7.90 8.86 -8.18
N LYS A 91 -8.80 9.85 -8.12
CA LYS A 91 -8.73 11.05 -8.98
C LYS A 91 -7.43 11.83 -8.73
N VAL A 92 -7.06 12.08 -7.48
CA VAL A 92 -5.79 12.75 -7.15
C VAL A 92 -4.60 11.98 -7.73
N LEU A 93 -4.55 10.66 -7.54
CA LEU A 93 -3.50 9.80 -8.10
C LEU A 93 -3.43 9.92 -9.65
N LYS A 94 -4.58 9.88 -10.34
CA LYS A 94 -4.66 10.02 -11.80
C LYS A 94 -4.18 11.38 -12.32
N LEU A 95 -4.36 12.44 -11.53
CA LEU A 95 -3.92 13.80 -11.90
C LEU A 95 -2.42 14.02 -11.73
N THR A 96 -1.72 13.14 -10.99
CA THR A 96 -0.27 13.24 -10.84
C THR A 96 0.44 12.99 -12.18
N LYS A 97 1.33 13.90 -12.57
CA LYS A 97 2.14 13.79 -13.81
C LYS A 97 3.58 13.36 -13.55
N ARG A 98 4.12 13.72 -12.39
CA ARG A 98 5.49 13.41 -11.98
C ARG A 98 5.63 11.94 -11.55
N LYS A 99 6.88 11.47 -11.48
CA LYS A 99 7.20 10.25 -10.73
C LYS A 99 6.82 10.46 -9.27
N LEU A 100 6.24 9.42 -8.68
CA LEU A 100 5.90 9.39 -7.26
C LEU A 100 7.03 8.71 -6.52
N TYR A 101 7.45 9.33 -5.42
CA TYR A 101 8.53 8.83 -4.60
C TYR A 101 8.03 8.64 -3.17
N ASP A 102 8.34 7.49 -2.60
CA ASP A 102 8.20 7.27 -1.17
C ASP A 102 9.47 7.76 -0.48
N HIS A 103 9.34 8.92 0.18
CA HIS A 103 10.43 9.60 0.88
C HIS A 103 10.71 9.03 2.27
N SER A 104 10.16 7.86 2.62
CA SER A 104 10.51 7.21 3.88
C SER A 104 12.02 6.94 3.95
N ALA A 105 12.69 7.63 4.88
CA ALA A 105 14.12 7.53 5.11
C ALA A 105 14.59 6.16 5.63
N ALA A 106 13.64 5.29 6.00
CA ALA A 106 13.92 4.06 6.74
C ALA A 106 14.18 2.84 5.85
N ASP A 107 13.74 2.84 4.58
CA ASP A 107 13.76 1.65 3.74
C ASP A 107 14.10 1.96 2.27
N ASN A 108 15.28 1.48 1.83
CA ASN A 108 15.76 1.63 0.46
C ASN A 108 15.05 0.72 -0.55
N PHE A 109 14.25 -0.26 -0.12
CA PHE A 109 13.47 -1.11 -1.01
C PHE A 109 12.11 -0.48 -1.33
N TRP A 110 11.37 -0.06 -0.31
CA TRP A 110 10.05 0.56 -0.51
C TRP A 110 10.14 2.02 -0.96
N GLY A 111 11.08 2.78 -0.37
CA GLY A 111 11.31 4.19 -0.67
C GLY A 111 12.58 4.48 -1.46
N ILE A 112 12.91 5.76 -1.57
CA ILE A 112 14.15 6.25 -2.19
C ILE A 112 15.32 6.34 -1.21
N GLY A 113 15.11 6.05 0.08
CA GLY A 113 16.17 6.15 1.09
C GLY A 113 16.68 7.57 1.34
N VAL A 114 17.65 7.69 2.25
CA VAL A 114 18.25 8.98 2.63
C VAL A 114 19.12 9.61 1.55
N ASP A 115 19.68 8.80 0.67
CA ASP A 115 20.57 9.23 -0.42
C ASP A 115 19.83 9.39 -1.76
N GLY A 116 18.54 9.05 -1.82
CA GLY A 116 17.71 9.14 -3.02
C GLY A 116 17.90 8.00 -4.03
N HIS A 117 18.67 6.96 -3.69
CA HIS A 117 19.00 5.86 -4.61
C HIS A 117 18.25 4.55 -4.30
N GLY A 118 17.26 4.60 -3.42
CA GLY A 118 16.39 3.46 -3.13
C GLY A 118 15.56 3.02 -4.35
N THR A 119 15.08 1.78 -4.29
CA THR A 119 14.31 1.10 -5.34
C THR A 119 12.96 1.75 -5.61
N ASN A 120 12.41 2.50 -4.64
CA ASN A 120 11.15 3.22 -4.76
C ASN A 120 9.95 2.33 -5.14
N MET A 121 9.87 1.13 -4.56
CA MET A 121 8.86 0.16 -4.97
C MET A 121 7.42 0.58 -4.65
N THR A 122 7.20 1.36 -3.58
CA THR A 122 5.89 1.99 -3.35
C THR A 122 5.52 2.93 -4.50
N GLY A 123 6.47 3.76 -4.96
CA GLY A 123 6.27 4.67 -6.08
C GLY A 123 5.95 3.95 -7.39
N GLU A 124 6.67 2.87 -7.70
CA GLU A 124 6.40 2.04 -8.88
C GLU A 124 5.00 1.40 -8.85
N ILE A 125 4.58 0.88 -7.69
CA ILE A 125 3.21 0.36 -7.48
C ILE A 125 2.16 1.45 -7.73
N LEU A 126 2.34 2.63 -7.13
CA LEU A 126 1.41 3.75 -7.31
C LEU A 126 1.31 4.17 -8.78
N MET A 127 2.43 4.24 -9.48
CA MET A 127 2.45 4.58 -10.91
C MET A 127 1.84 3.48 -11.78
N LYS A 128 1.97 2.21 -11.41
CA LYS A 128 1.27 1.10 -12.07
C LYS A 128 -0.24 1.24 -11.93
N ILE A 129 -0.73 1.40 -10.70
CA ILE A 129 -2.16 1.59 -10.41
C ILE A 129 -2.70 2.83 -11.12
N ARG A 130 -1.94 3.94 -11.13
CA ARG A 130 -2.30 5.16 -11.88
C ARG A 130 -2.58 4.87 -13.35
N ARG A 131 -1.69 4.14 -14.04
CA ARG A 131 -1.87 3.80 -15.46
C ARG A 131 -3.09 2.92 -15.70
N GLU A 132 -3.31 1.93 -14.84
CA GLU A 132 -4.47 1.03 -14.97
C GLU A 132 -5.80 1.77 -14.77
N LEU A 133 -5.86 2.67 -13.79
CA LEU A 133 -7.04 3.50 -13.56
C LEU A 133 -7.31 4.47 -14.74
N GLN A 134 -6.26 5.03 -15.36
CA GLN A 134 -6.39 5.87 -16.54
C GLN A 134 -6.90 5.08 -17.75
N ASN A 135 -6.35 3.88 -18.00
CA ASN A 135 -6.78 3.04 -19.11
C ASN A 135 -8.23 2.57 -18.95
N ALA A 136 -8.67 2.27 -17.72
CA ALA A 136 -10.05 1.86 -17.44
C ALA A 136 -11.06 2.98 -17.77
N ASP A 137 -10.72 4.24 -17.48
CA ASP A 137 -11.57 5.40 -17.83
C ASP A 137 -11.68 5.59 -19.35
N GLU A 138 -10.58 5.40 -20.08
CA GLU A 138 -10.54 5.52 -21.55
C GLU A 138 -11.41 4.43 -22.21
N GLU A 139 -11.29 3.18 -21.75
CA GLU A 139 -12.11 2.07 -22.27
C GLU A 139 -13.60 2.27 -21.97
N PHE A 140 -13.94 2.84 -20.81
CA PHE A 140 -15.32 3.17 -20.47
C PHE A 140 -15.88 4.27 -21.38
N SER A 141 -15.08 5.32 -21.65
CA SER A 141 -15.48 6.44 -22.51
C SER A 141 -15.73 6.00 -23.96
N LEU A 142 -14.87 5.11 -24.49
CA LEU A 142 -15.03 4.57 -25.84
C LEU A 142 -16.30 3.70 -25.99
N LYS A 143 -16.70 2.99 -24.94
CA LYS A 143 -17.92 2.16 -24.91
C LYS A 143 -19.20 2.98 -24.73
N SER A 144 -19.14 4.15 -24.08
CA SER A 144 -20.31 5.02 -23.90
C SER A 144 -20.67 5.84 -25.15
N ASP A 145 -19.70 6.04 -26.04
CA ASP A 145 -19.86 6.79 -27.29
C ASP A 145 -20.26 5.91 -28.49
N SER A 146 -20.41 4.60 -28.29
CA SER A 146 -20.82 3.59 -29.30
C SER A 146 -22.26 3.12 -29.11
#